data_AF-A0AAQ3SR03-F1
#
_entry.id   AF-A0AAQ3SR03-F1
#
_cell.length_a   1.000
_cell.length_b   1.000
_cell.length_c   1.000
_cell.angle_alpha   90.00
_cell.angle_beta   90.00
_cell.angle_gamma   90.00
#
_symmetry.space_group_name_H-M   'P 1'
#
loop_
_entity.id
_entity.type
_entity.pdbx_description
1 polymer ?
#
loop_
_entity_poly.entity_id
_entity_poly.type
_entity_poly.pdbx_seq_one_letter_code
_entity_poly.pdbx_strand_id
1 'polypeptide(L)'
;MDTIWGGKLFSLIFLECCMNQSVTILSKCFRVAKQRLRESTQQAVDYLILCIAGICIGTIARVRDDSFGVDSYGYTIMAVSLLCQLAALRSFSPEKLQYRRERESGMSSLAYFLARDTIDHFNTAVKPIIFLSTFYFFNNPRSTLRDNYLVLLALIYCVTGIGYTFAIWFELGLAQLSSAIVPVVLVLVGTKPDLPRALKNLCYPKWALEAFIVAGAKEYSGVWLITRCGALLQGGYDIRDFNFCIAIIMLYGVLFRLIAFLSLLKLK
;
A
#
# COMPACT_ATOMS: atom_id res chain seq x y z
N MET A 1 -41.61 -14.30 30.43
CA MET A 1 -41.68 -12.96 29.81
C MET A 1 -40.29 -12.34 29.96
N ASP A 2 -39.25 -13.03 29.49
CA ASP A 2 -37.86 -12.90 30.01
C ASP A 2 -36.78 -12.78 28.92
N THR A 3 -37.15 -12.44 27.68
CA THR A 3 -36.21 -12.37 26.55
C THR A 3 -35.83 -10.95 26.11
N ILE A 4 -36.37 -9.90 26.73
CA ILE A 4 -36.18 -8.50 26.28
C ILE A 4 -35.02 -7.78 27.02
N TRP A 5 -34.64 -8.22 28.22
CA TRP A 5 -33.58 -7.57 29.00
C TRP A 5 -32.14 -7.97 28.61
N GLY A 6 -31.95 -9.15 28.00
CA GLY A 6 -30.62 -9.60 27.56
C GLY A 6 -30.04 -8.80 26.39
N GLY A 7 -30.88 -8.35 25.44
CA GLY A 7 -30.42 -7.63 24.24
C GLY A 7 -29.97 -6.19 24.51
N LYS A 8 -30.64 -5.48 25.44
CA LYS A 8 -30.24 -4.11 25.82
C LYS A 8 -28.99 -4.09 26.69
N LEU A 9 -28.83 -5.05 27.60
CA LEU A 9 -27.61 -5.17 28.41
C LEU A 9 -26.40 -5.55 27.55
N PHE A 10 -26.57 -6.47 26.59
CA PHE A 10 -25.50 -6.84 25.65
C PHE A 10 -25.11 -5.67 24.74
N SER A 11 -26.07 -4.89 24.24
CA SER A 11 -25.78 -3.68 23.44
C SER A 11 -25.08 -2.58 24.25
N LEU A 12 -25.44 -2.39 25.53
CA LEU A 12 -24.80 -1.39 26.40
C LEU A 12 -23.39 -1.81 26.81
N ILE A 13 -23.16 -3.09 27.13
CA ILE A 13 -21.83 -3.63 27.41
C ILE A 13 -20.95 -3.58 26.15
N PHE A 14 -21.52 -3.87 24.97
CA PHE A 14 -20.79 -3.75 23.70
C PHE A 14 -20.45 -2.28 23.39
N LEU A 15 -21.35 -1.34 23.71
CA LEU A 15 -21.11 0.10 23.52
C LEU A 15 -20.08 0.65 24.52
N GLU A 16 -20.14 0.28 25.80
CA GLU A 16 -19.15 0.64 26.82
C GLU A 16 -17.78 0.01 26.53
N CYS A 17 -17.75 -1.25 26.11
CA CYS A 17 -16.53 -1.92 25.68
C CYS A 17 -15.95 -1.23 24.43
N CYS A 18 -16.78 -0.90 23.44
CA CYS A 18 -16.35 -0.19 22.23
C CYS A 18 -15.88 1.24 22.54
N MET A 19 -16.51 1.94 23.49
CA MET A 19 -16.14 3.31 23.89
C MET A 19 -14.84 3.31 24.71
N ASN A 20 -14.68 2.37 25.64
CA ASN A 20 -13.45 2.20 26.42
C ASN A 20 -12.29 1.74 25.52
N GLN A 21 -12.57 0.90 24.53
CA GLN A 21 -11.64 0.47 23.49
C GLN A 21 -11.27 1.62 22.54
N SER A 22 -12.21 2.50 22.20
CA SER A 22 -11.94 3.71 21.40
C SER A 22 -11.04 4.70 22.15
N VAL A 23 -11.24 4.89 23.45
CA VAL A 23 -10.39 5.75 24.30
C VAL A 23 -8.98 5.15 24.45
N THR A 24 -8.84 3.84 24.62
CA THR A 24 -7.52 3.18 24.64
C THR A 24 -6.83 3.21 23.28
N ILE A 25 -7.56 3.06 22.18
CA ILE A 25 -7.03 3.24 20.81
C ILE A 25 -6.53 4.67 20.65
N LEU A 26 -7.31 5.69 21.02
CA LEU A 26 -6.94 7.10 20.86
C LEU A 26 -5.71 7.47 21.71
N SER A 27 -5.69 7.05 22.98
CA SER A 27 -4.55 7.27 23.89
C SER A 27 -3.29 6.56 23.42
N LYS A 28 -3.42 5.33 22.89
CA LYS A 28 -2.30 4.60 22.27
C LYS A 28 -1.85 5.29 20.98
N CYS A 29 -2.78 5.72 20.14
CA CYS A 29 -2.45 6.47 18.92
C CYS A 29 -1.63 7.71 19.27
N PHE A 30 -2.04 8.46 20.28
CA PHE A 30 -1.30 9.63 20.75
C PHE A 30 0.10 9.28 21.27
N ARG A 31 0.26 8.22 22.07
CA ARG A 31 1.57 7.76 22.57
C ARG A 31 2.48 7.27 21.44
N VAL A 32 1.95 6.49 20.50
CA VAL A 32 2.70 5.98 19.35
C VAL A 32 3.05 7.14 18.41
N ALA A 33 2.15 8.08 18.16
CA ALA A 33 2.45 9.30 17.41
C ALA A 33 3.56 10.12 18.08
N LYS A 34 3.56 10.25 19.42
CA LYS A 34 4.63 10.91 20.18
C LYS A 34 5.96 10.17 20.09
N GLN A 35 5.95 8.83 20.12
CA GLN A 35 7.14 8.01 19.87
C GLN A 35 7.65 8.19 18.44
N ARG A 36 6.74 8.26 17.45
CA ARG A 36 7.09 8.49 16.04
C ARG A 36 7.67 9.88 15.78
N LEU A 37 7.17 10.92 16.44
CA LEU A 37 7.77 12.26 16.37
C LEU A 37 9.20 12.30 16.92
N ARG A 38 9.53 11.42 17.88
CA ARG A 38 10.89 11.25 18.41
C ARG A 38 11.79 10.44 17.45
N GLU A 39 11.20 9.64 16.57
CA GLU A 39 11.87 8.92 15.46
C GLU A 39 11.72 9.65 14.10
N SER A 40 11.45 10.96 14.13
CA SER A 40 11.21 11.78 12.93
C SER A 40 12.33 11.70 11.90
N THR A 41 13.58 11.52 12.34
CA THR A 41 14.73 11.33 11.46
C THR A 41 14.55 10.15 10.51
N GLN A 42 13.99 9.02 10.98
CA GLN A 42 13.79 7.84 10.13
C GLN A 42 12.71 8.09 9.07
N GLN A 43 11.63 8.78 9.45
CA GLN A 43 10.57 9.15 8.50
C GLN A 43 11.07 10.18 7.48
N ALA A 44 11.87 11.15 7.91
CA ALA A 44 12.49 12.13 7.03
C ALA A 44 13.41 11.49 5.99
N VAL A 45 14.21 10.49 6.40
CA VAL A 45 15.06 9.72 5.48
C VAL A 45 14.21 8.95 4.46
N ASP A 46 13.12 8.29 4.87
CA ASP A 46 12.24 7.57 3.94
C ASP A 46 11.60 8.53 2.92
N TYR A 47 11.16 9.73 3.35
CA TYR A 47 10.64 10.75 2.44
C TYR A 47 11.71 11.29 1.48
N LEU A 48 12.93 11.52 1.97
CA LEU A 48 14.04 11.99 1.14
C LEU A 48 14.43 10.96 0.08
N ILE A 49 14.46 9.66 0.43
CA ILE A 49 14.72 8.58 -0.53
C ILE A 49 13.59 8.50 -1.57
N LEU A 50 12.33 8.68 -1.17
CA LEU A 50 11.19 8.75 -2.11
C LEU A 50 11.30 9.94 -3.07
N CYS A 51 11.74 11.11 -2.59
CA CYS A 51 12.02 12.26 -3.45
C CYS A 51 13.11 11.90 -4.48
N ILE A 52 14.25 11.39 -4.02
CA ILE A 52 15.38 11.02 -4.90
C ILE A 52 14.93 10.00 -5.95
N ALA A 53 14.18 8.98 -5.55
CA ALA A 53 13.61 7.99 -6.49
C ALA A 53 12.68 8.65 -7.51
N GLY A 54 11.85 9.60 -7.09
CA GLY A 54 11.01 10.40 -7.99
C GLY A 54 11.81 11.22 -8.99
N ILE A 55 12.91 11.85 -8.57
CA ILE A 55 13.83 12.59 -9.47
C ILE A 55 14.47 11.64 -10.47
N CYS A 56 15.04 10.52 -10.00
CA CYS A 56 15.73 9.56 -10.85
C CYS A 56 14.79 8.96 -11.90
N ILE A 57 13.59 8.52 -11.50
CA ILE A 57 12.63 7.93 -12.45
C ILE A 57 12.06 9.02 -13.36
N GLY A 58 11.76 10.20 -12.82
CA GLY A 58 11.25 11.33 -13.61
C GLY A 58 12.24 11.85 -14.67
N THR A 59 13.55 11.72 -14.44
CA THR A 59 14.60 12.12 -15.39
C THR A 59 14.94 11.02 -16.39
N ILE A 60 15.05 9.76 -15.94
CA ILE A 60 15.43 8.61 -16.80
C ILE A 60 14.27 8.18 -17.69
N ALA A 61 13.08 8.06 -17.13
CA ALA A 61 11.93 7.47 -17.80
C ALA A 61 11.01 8.55 -18.37
N ARG A 62 11.54 9.49 -19.16
CA ARG A 62 10.67 10.45 -19.89
C ARG A 62 9.62 9.66 -20.64
N VAL A 63 8.35 9.92 -20.36
CA VAL A 63 7.22 9.25 -21.01
C VAL A 63 7.31 9.54 -22.51
N ARG A 64 7.79 8.54 -23.27
CA ARG A 64 7.76 8.57 -24.73
C ARG A 64 6.36 8.13 -25.15
N ASP A 65 5.78 8.87 -26.09
CA ASP A 65 4.44 8.61 -26.61
C ASP A 65 4.36 7.26 -27.37
N ASP A 66 5.50 6.70 -27.76
CA ASP A 66 5.61 5.47 -28.56
C ASP A 66 5.26 4.19 -27.76
N SER A 67 5.53 4.17 -26.45
CA SER A 67 5.32 3.00 -25.59
C SER A 67 4.32 3.24 -24.45
N PHE A 68 3.53 4.33 -24.52
CA PHE A 68 2.52 4.71 -23.51
C PHE A 68 3.04 4.70 -22.05
N GLY A 69 4.35 4.90 -21.86
CA GLY A 69 4.97 4.94 -20.54
C GLY A 69 4.91 3.62 -19.77
N VAL A 70 4.64 2.47 -20.40
CA VAL A 70 4.55 1.15 -19.72
C VAL A 70 5.78 0.87 -18.87
N ASP A 71 6.97 1.11 -19.43
CA ASP A 71 8.24 0.92 -18.72
C ASP A 71 8.40 1.91 -17.56
N SER A 72 8.03 3.18 -17.77
CA SER A 72 8.10 4.22 -16.74
C SER A 72 7.20 3.92 -15.55
N TYR A 73 5.97 3.47 -15.80
CA TYR A 73 5.03 3.09 -14.75
C TYR A 73 5.49 1.80 -14.05
N GLY A 74 6.07 0.85 -14.79
CA GLY A 74 6.69 -0.35 -14.22
C GLY A 74 7.81 -0.03 -13.23
N TYR A 75 8.74 0.86 -13.58
CA TYR A 75 9.81 1.30 -12.68
C TYR A 75 9.29 2.07 -11.47
N THR A 76 8.28 2.93 -11.66
CA THR A 76 7.59 3.61 -10.56
C THR A 76 6.97 2.62 -9.57
N ILE A 77 6.20 1.64 -10.05
CA ILE A 77 5.59 0.62 -9.20
C ILE A 77 6.68 -0.14 -8.44
N MET A 78 7.76 -0.53 -9.11
CA MET A 78 8.85 -1.28 -8.50
C MET A 78 9.54 -0.48 -7.38
N ALA A 79 9.94 0.77 -7.65
CA ALA A 79 10.63 1.61 -6.69
C ALA A 79 9.75 1.97 -5.49
N VAL A 80 8.51 2.43 -5.74
CA VAL A 80 7.59 2.82 -4.67
C VAL A 80 7.22 1.61 -3.81
N SER A 81 6.97 0.44 -4.43
CA SER A 81 6.64 -0.77 -3.67
C SER A 81 7.81 -1.21 -2.79
N LEU A 82 9.03 -1.28 -3.32
CA LEU A 82 10.19 -1.68 -2.53
C LEU A 82 10.44 -0.72 -1.35
N LEU A 83 10.46 0.58 -1.61
CA LEU A 83 10.73 1.60 -0.58
C LEU A 83 9.64 1.61 0.50
N CYS A 84 8.37 1.53 0.10
CA CYS A 84 7.26 1.54 1.04
C CYS A 84 7.18 0.27 1.87
N GLN A 85 7.47 -0.90 1.27
CA GLN A 85 7.48 -2.17 1.99
C GLN A 85 8.59 -2.20 3.03
N LEU A 86 9.80 -1.77 2.65
CA LEU A 86 10.95 -1.71 3.56
C LEU A 86 10.69 -0.75 4.73
N ALA A 87 10.07 0.40 4.47
CA ALA A 87 9.68 1.35 5.50
C ALA A 87 8.60 0.77 6.44
N ALA A 88 7.57 0.10 5.92
CA ALA A 88 6.54 -0.56 6.72
C ALA A 88 7.14 -1.67 7.60
N LEU A 89 8.09 -2.43 7.07
CA LEU A 89 8.78 -3.50 7.77
C LEU A 89 9.67 -2.98 8.90
N ARG A 90 10.47 -1.93 8.65
CA ARG A 90 11.27 -1.26 9.68
C ARG A 90 10.37 -0.67 10.79
N SER A 91 9.20 -0.16 10.41
CA SER A 91 8.19 0.37 11.33
C SER A 91 7.63 -0.72 12.26
N PHE A 92 7.31 -1.90 11.73
CA PHE A 92 6.59 -2.98 12.44
C PHE A 92 7.49 -4.02 13.12
N SER A 93 8.74 -4.18 12.69
CA SER A 93 9.64 -5.19 13.26
C SER A 93 9.96 -5.05 14.76
N PRO A 94 10.25 -3.85 15.32
CA PRO A 94 10.53 -3.72 16.75
C PRO A 94 9.27 -3.93 17.61
N GLU A 95 8.09 -3.91 17.00
CA GLU A 95 6.81 -3.90 17.70
C GLU A 95 6.41 -5.25 18.26
N LYS A 96 6.95 -6.36 17.76
CA LYS A 96 6.65 -7.71 18.29
C LYS A 96 6.93 -7.80 19.79
N LEU A 97 8.06 -7.22 20.22
CA LEU A 97 8.46 -7.21 21.63
C LEU A 97 7.54 -6.32 22.47
N GLN A 98 7.16 -5.16 21.93
CA GLN A 98 6.25 -4.23 22.61
C GLN A 98 4.83 -4.82 22.72
N TYR A 99 4.36 -5.48 21.66
CA TYR A 99 3.11 -6.20 21.62
C TYR A 99 3.08 -7.30 22.70
N ARG A 100 4.11 -8.14 22.81
CA ARG A 100 4.18 -9.17 23.86
C ARG A 100 4.05 -8.57 25.27
N ARG A 101 4.81 -7.51 25.57
CA ARG A 101 4.74 -6.81 26.87
C ARG A 101 3.36 -6.23 27.15
N GLU A 102 2.72 -5.62 26.15
CA GLU A 102 1.40 -5.02 26.32
C GLU A 102 0.27 -6.07 26.41
N ARG A 103 0.47 -7.24 25.80
CA ARG A 103 -0.42 -8.39 25.92
C ARG A 103 -0.38 -9.00 27.32
N GLU A 104 0.81 -9.11 27.92
CA GLU A 104 0.96 -9.52 29.33
C GLU A 104 0.25 -8.56 30.29
N SER A 105 0.17 -7.27 29.95
CA SER A 105 -0.61 -6.28 30.70
C SER A 105 -2.12 -6.31 30.46
N GLY A 106 -2.63 -7.27 29.66
CA GLY A 106 -4.06 -7.48 29.42
C GLY A 106 -4.65 -6.65 28.27
N MET A 107 -3.85 -6.04 27.40
CA MET A 107 -4.36 -5.24 26.28
C MET A 107 -4.91 -6.13 25.14
N SER A 108 -6.01 -5.70 24.50
CA SER A 108 -6.60 -6.44 23.39
C SER A 108 -5.77 -6.32 22.10
N SER A 109 -5.52 -7.43 21.41
CA SER A 109 -4.73 -7.43 20.16
C SER A 109 -5.37 -6.62 19.04
N LEU A 110 -6.71 -6.59 18.99
CA LEU A 110 -7.46 -5.80 18.01
C LEU A 110 -7.23 -4.30 18.20
N ALA A 111 -7.31 -3.81 19.44
CA ALA A 111 -7.04 -2.40 19.72
C ALA A 111 -5.60 -2.02 19.37
N TYR A 112 -4.65 -2.90 19.67
CA TYR A 112 -3.25 -2.71 19.31
C TYR A 112 -3.06 -2.60 17.78
N PHE A 113 -3.61 -3.55 17.02
CA PHE A 113 -3.48 -3.57 15.57
C PHE A 113 -4.18 -2.38 14.90
N LEU A 114 -5.40 -2.04 15.30
CA LEU A 114 -6.16 -0.92 14.73
C LEU A 114 -5.55 0.45 15.07
N ALA A 115 -5.08 0.64 16.31
CA ALA A 115 -4.39 1.87 16.69
C ALA A 115 -3.12 2.07 15.86
N ARG A 116 -2.47 0.98 15.47
CA ARG A 116 -1.27 1.05 14.65
C ARG A 116 -1.58 1.27 13.17
N ASP A 117 -2.52 0.51 12.62
CA ASP A 117 -2.91 0.62 11.21
C ASP A 117 -3.36 2.03 10.88
N THR A 118 -4.11 2.69 11.78
CA THR A 118 -4.54 4.08 11.58
C THR A 118 -3.36 5.06 11.50
N ILE A 119 -2.35 4.94 12.36
CA ILE A 119 -1.15 5.80 12.31
C ILE A 119 -0.36 5.60 11.02
N ASP A 120 -0.14 4.34 10.64
CA ASP A 120 0.61 4.05 9.42
C ASP A 120 -0.19 4.43 8.16
N HIS A 121 -1.53 4.46 8.22
CA HIS A 121 -2.37 4.93 7.12
C HIS A 121 -2.15 6.40 6.80
N PHE A 122 -1.96 7.27 7.81
CA PHE A 122 -1.62 8.68 7.58
C PHE A 122 -0.30 8.82 6.81
N ASN A 123 0.74 8.08 7.20
CA ASN A 123 2.03 8.09 6.49
C ASN A 123 1.89 7.50 5.08
N THR A 124 1.06 6.48 4.91
CA THR A 124 0.74 5.87 3.61
C THR A 124 0.04 6.84 2.66
N ALA A 125 -0.74 7.79 3.18
CA ALA A 125 -1.38 8.82 2.36
C ALA A 125 -0.43 9.93 1.91
N VAL A 126 0.61 10.24 2.71
CA VAL A 126 1.59 11.30 2.44
C VAL A 126 2.69 10.87 1.47
N LYS A 127 3.18 9.62 1.58
CA LYS A 127 4.23 9.07 0.68
C LYS A 127 3.94 9.20 -0.82
N PRO A 128 2.73 8.88 -1.33
CA PRO A 128 2.39 9.08 -2.73
C PRO A 128 2.51 10.55 -3.14
N ILE A 129 2.06 11.50 -2.31
CA ILE A 129 2.06 12.93 -2.64
C ILE A 129 3.48 13.42 -2.89
N ILE A 130 4.42 13.03 -2.02
CA ILE A 130 5.84 13.41 -2.12
C ILE A 130 6.49 12.80 -3.37
N PHE A 131 6.15 11.55 -3.69
CA PHE A 131 6.65 10.91 -4.91
C PHE A 131 6.06 11.57 -6.17
N LEU A 132 4.74 11.78 -6.23
CA LEU A 132 4.08 12.40 -7.37
C LEU A 132 4.56 13.83 -7.60
N SER A 133 4.73 14.65 -6.55
CA SER A 133 5.17 16.04 -6.72
C SER A 133 6.49 16.12 -7.47
N THR A 134 7.43 15.25 -7.09
CA THR A 134 8.75 15.17 -7.73
C THR A 134 8.65 14.56 -9.13
N PHE A 135 7.92 13.46 -9.29
CA PHE A 135 7.75 12.78 -10.58
C PHE A 135 7.09 13.70 -11.64
N TYR A 136 6.04 14.43 -11.27
CA TYR A 136 5.36 15.37 -12.17
C TYR A 136 6.24 16.56 -12.54
N PHE A 137 7.04 17.07 -11.61
CA PHE A 137 7.94 18.20 -11.88
C PHE A 137 8.98 17.88 -12.96
N PHE A 138 9.53 16.66 -12.97
CA PHE A 138 10.57 16.26 -13.93
C PHE A 138 10.03 15.63 -15.23
N ASN A 139 8.91 14.90 -15.16
CA ASN A 139 8.42 14.10 -16.29
C ASN A 139 7.24 14.75 -17.04
N ASN A 140 6.49 15.66 -16.39
CA ASN A 140 5.24 16.26 -16.92
C ASN A 140 4.33 15.25 -17.66
N PRO A 141 3.93 14.13 -17.01
CA PRO A 141 3.08 13.14 -17.65
C PRO A 141 1.69 13.75 -17.97
N ARG A 142 1.10 13.37 -19.10
CA ARG A 142 -0.26 13.83 -19.48
C ARG A 142 -1.38 13.32 -18.58
N SER A 143 -1.14 12.29 -17.76
CA SER A 143 -2.17 11.72 -16.88
C SER A 143 -2.55 12.69 -15.77
N THR A 144 -3.82 12.63 -15.37
CA THR A 144 -4.37 13.42 -14.27
C THR A 144 -3.71 13.03 -12.93
N LEU A 145 -3.27 14.04 -12.16
CA LEU A 145 -2.61 13.83 -10.87
C LEU A 145 -3.49 13.05 -9.88
N ARG A 146 -4.81 13.26 -9.94
CA ARG A 146 -5.79 12.57 -9.07
C ARG A 146 -5.82 11.06 -9.33
N ASP A 147 -5.90 10.64 -10.60
CA ASP A 147 -5.99 9.21 -10.95
C ASP A 147 -4.70 8.48 -10.56
N ASN A 148 -3.53 9.07 -10.86
CA ASN A 148 -2.23 8.50 -10.45
C ASN A 148 -2.05 8.47 -8.93
N TYR A 149 -2.57 9.47 -8.21
CA TYR A 149 -2.57 9.48 -6.75
C TYR A 149 -3.39 8.32 -6.19
N LEU A 150 -4.59 8.07 -6.71
CA LEU A 150 -5.45 6.98 -6.27
C LEU A 150 -4.80 5.60 -6.50
N VAL A 151 -4.16 5.40 -7.66
CA VAL A 151 -3.44 4.15 -7.96
C VAL A 151 -2.27 3.95 -7.01
N LEU A 152 -1.45 4.98 -6.76
CA LEU A 152 -0.31 4.89 -5.85
C LEU A 152 -0.73 4.71 -4.39
N LEU A 153 -1.82 5.35 -3.97
CA LEU A 153 -2.39 5.16 -2.65
C LEU A 153 -2.84 3.71 -2.44
N ALA A 154 -3.57 3.14 -3.40
CA ALA A 154 -4.00 1.75 -3.35
C ALA A 154 -2.81 0.78 -3.36
N LEU A 155 -1.81 1.05 -4.20
CA LEU A 155 -0.57 0.26 -4.26
C LEU A 155 0.17 0.26 -2.92
N ILE A 156 0.43 1.43 -2.34
CA ILE A 156 1.14 1.54 -1.06
C ILE A 156 0.31 0.91 0.06
N TYR A 157 -1.02 1.05 0.03
CA TYR A 157 -1.91 0.35 0.95
C TYR A 157 -1.76 -1.18 0.84
N CYS A 158 -1.69 -1.75 -0.35
CA CYS A 158 -1.44 -3.19 -0.54
C CYS A 158 -0.06 -3.61 -0.01
N VAL A 159 0.99 -2.91 -0.44
CA VAL A 159 2.39 -3.21 -0.13
C VAL A 159 2.69 -3.11 1.36
N THR A 160 2.13 -2.12 2.07
CA THR A 160 2.27 -2.00 3.54
C THR A 160 1.68 -3.21 4.26
N GLY A 161 0.56 -3.75 3.79
CA GLY A 161 -0.02 -4.99 4.31
C GLY A 161 0.90 -6.19 4.16
N ILE A 162 1.54 -6.35 2.99
CA ILE A 162 2.54 -7.41 2.76
C ILE A 162 3.74 -7.20 3.68
N GLY A 163 4.20 -5.95 3.83
CA GLY A 163 5.28 -5.58 4.74
C GLY A 163 5.01 -6.03 6.19
N TYR A 164 3.79 -5.87 6.68
CA TYR A 164 3.41 -6.36 8.01
C TYR A 164 3.45 -7.88 8.13
N THR A 165 2.98 -8.62 7.12
CA THR A 165 3.05 -10.09 7.14
C THR A 165 4.50 -10.59 7.22
N PHE A 166 5.40 -10.03 6.42
CA PHE A 166 6.82 -10.39 6.43
C PHE A 166 7.52 -9.96 7.72
N ALA A 167 7.17 -8.76 8.22
CA ALA A 167 7.68 -8.31 9.50
C ALA A 167 7.33 -9.31 10.59
N ILE A 168 6.15 -9.93 10.59
CA ILE A 168 5.72 -10.92 11.60
C ILE A 168 6.40 -12.29 11.41
N TRP A 169 6.39 -12.85 10.20
CA TRP A 169 6.84 -14.21 9.95
C TRP A 169 8.35 -14.40 10.02
N PHE A 170 9.13 -13.39 9.62
CA PHE A 170 10.58 -13.49 9.53
C PHE A 170 11.27 -12.63 10.61
N GLU A 171 12.55 -12.92 10.85
CA GLU A 171 13.45 -12.03 11.58
C GLU A 171 13.85 -10.83 10.71
N LEU A 172 14.22 -9.70 11.33
CA LEU A 172 14.41 -8.41 10.65
C LEU A 172 15.34 -8.51 9.41
N GLY A 173 16.45 -9.26 9.50
CA GLY A 173 17.39 -9.41 8.38
C GLY A 173 16.78 -10.13 7.17
N LEU A 174 16.15 -11.29 7.38
CA LEU A 174 15.49 -12.06 6.31
C LEU A 174 14.23 -11.34 5.79
N ALA A 175 13.53 -10.66 6.68
CA ALA A 175 12.35 -9.88 6.35
C ALA A 175 12.72 -8.70 5.40
N GLN A 176 13.85 -8.02 5.64
CA GLN A 176 14.32 -6.95 4.76
C GLN A 176 14.66 -7.44 3.36
N LEU A 177 15.37 -8.58 3.24
CA LEU A 177 15.72 -9.16 1.95
C LEU A 177 14.47 -9.61 1.17
N SER A 178 13.56 -10.32 1.83
CA SER A 178 12.30 -10.75 1.22
C SER A 178 11.43 -9.55 0.80
N SER A 179 11.36 -8.50 1.63
CA SER A 179 10.65 -7.26 1.31
C SER A 179 11.24 -6.49 0.13
N ALA A 180 12.52 -6.66 -0.17
CA ALA A 180 13.14 -6.03 -1.34
C ALA A 180 12.94 -6.87 -2.61
N ILE A 181 13.10 -8.18 -2.52
CA ILE A 181 13.05 -9.09 -3.67
C ILE A 181 11.62 -9.30 -4.17
N VAL A 182 10.65 -9.45 -3.25
CA VAL A 182 9.27 -9.80 -3.59
C VAL A 182 8.63 -8.78 -4.54
N PRO A 183 8.62 -7.45 -4.26
CA PRO A 183 8.10 -6.46 -5.20
C PRO A 183 8.74 -6.51 -6.58
N VAL A 184 10.07 -6.66 -6.64
CA VAL A 184 10.82 -6.68 -7.90
C VAL A 184 10.42 -7.89 -8.72
N VAL A 185 10.38 -9.08 -8.12
CA VAL A 185 9.99 -10.32 -8.80
C VAL A 185 8.53 -10.25 -9.26
N LEU A 186 7.61 -9.76 -8.43
CA LEU A 186 6.20 -9.63 -8.78
C LEU A 186 5.96 -8.66 -9.94
N VAL A 187 6.70 -7.54 -10.00
CA VAL A 187 6.64 -6.60 -11.13
C VAL A 187 7.16 -7.28 -12.41
N LEU A 188 8.31 -7.95 -12.34
CA LEU A 188 8.88 -8.66 -13.49
C LEU A 188 7.96 -9.76 -14.03
N VAL A 189 7.30 -10.50 -13.14
CA VAL A 189 6.30 -11.52 -13.50
C VAL A 189 5.07 -10.89 -14.13
N GLY A 190 4.63 -9.73 -13.61
CA GLY A 190 3.48 -8.99 -14.14
C GLY A 190 3.71 -8.44 -15.56
N THR A 191 4.93 -8.01 -15.88
CA THR A 191 5.25 -7.35 -17.15
C THR A 191 5.63 -8.34 -18.27
N LYS A 192 6.11 -9.55 -17.95
CA LYS A 192 6.54 -10.52 -18.98
C LYS A 192 5.36 -11.06 -19.82
N PRO A 193 5.42 -11.04 -21.16
CA PRO A 193 4.32 -11.53 -22.01
C PRO A 193 4.11 -13.06 -21.92
N ASP A 194 5.16 -13.84 -21.73
CA ASP A 194 5.15 -15.31 -21.88
C ASP A 194 4.49 -16.10 -20.73
N LEU A 195 4.15 -15.45 -19.61
CA LEU A 195 3.53 -16.13 -18.47
C LEU A 195 2.03 -16.38 -18.65
N PRO A 196 1.48 -17.47 -18.08
CA PRO A 196 0.06 -17.76 -18.13
C PRO A 196 -0.74 -16.69 -17.38
N ARG A 197 -1.91 -16.33 -17.92
CA ARG A 197 -2.76 -15.23 -17.41
C ARG A 197 -3.14 -15.39 -15.93
N ALA A 198 -3.29 -16.63 -15.46
CA ALA A 198 -3.61 -16.92 -14.06
C ALA A 198 -2.51 -16.44 -13.09
N LEU A 199 -1.23 -16.66 -13.43
CA LEU A 199 -0.10 -16.20 -12.61
C LEU A 199 -0.01 -14.67 -12.60
N LYS A 200 -0.26 -14.03 -13.75
CA LYS A 200 -0.28 -12.55 -13.84
C LYS A 200 -1.41 -11.93 -13.03
N ASN A 201 -2.60 -12.53 -13.04
CA ASN A 201 -3.76 -12.03 -12.30
C ASN A 201 -3.59 -12.12 -10.77
N LEU A 202 -2.75 -13.04 -10.29
CA LEU A 202 -2.39 -13.16 -8.89
C LEU A 202 -1.44 -12.05 -8.41
N CYS A 203 -0.72 -11.39 -9.34
CA CYS A 203 0.29 -10.39 -9.02
C CYS A 203 -0.34 -9.00 -8.90
N TYR A 204 -0.27 -8.38 -7.71
CA TYR A 204 -0.77 -7.00 -7.52
C TYR A 204 -0.15 -5.96 -8.48
N PRO A 205 1.13 -6.06 -8.93
CA PRO A 205 1.68 -5.08 -9.85
C PRO A 205 1.03 -5.07 -11.23
N LYS A 206 0.45 -6.19 -11.67
CA LYS A 206 -0.27 -6.28 -12.96
C LYS A 206 -1.47 -5.33 -12.96
N TRP A 207 -2.30 -5.41 -11.91
CA TRP A 207 -3.46 -4.54 -11.74
C TRP A 207 -3.07 -3.08 -11.54
N ALA A 208 -1.96 -2.82 -10.85
CA ALA A 208 -1.45 -1.46 -10.68
C ALA A 208 -0.97 -0.86 -12.00
N LEU A 209 -0.21 -1.62 -12.79
CA LEU A 209 0.28 -1.21 -14.11
C LEU A 209 -0.86 -0.95 -15.08
N GLU A 210 -1.84 -1.84 -15.11
CA GLU A 210 -3.07 -1.70 -15.89
C GLU A 210 -3.82 -0.40 -15.50
N ALA A 211 -3.99 -0.13 -14.20
CA ALA A 211 -4.63 1.09 -13.73
C ALA A 211 -3.87 2.36 -14.13
N PHE A 212 -2.54 2.36 -14.08
CA PHE A 212 -1.71 3.48 -14.54
C PHE A 212 -1.85 3.74 -16.05
N ILE A 213 -1.80 2.68 -16.86
CA ILE A 213 -1.95 2.78 -18.31
C ILE A 213 -3.33 3.31 -18.66
N VAL A 214 -4.38 2.80 -18.00
CA VAL A 214 -5.76 3.26 -18.22
C VAL A 214 -5.94 4.72 -17.79
N ALA A 215 -5.35 5.16 -16.68
CA ALA A 215 -5.35 6.55 -16.25
C ALA A 215 -4.68 7.48 -17.27
N GLY A 216 -3.54 7.07 -17.82
CA GLY A 216 -2.88 7.78 -18.93
C GLY A 216 -3.75 7.82 -20.18
N ALA A 217 -4.32 6.68 -20.57
CA ALA A 217 -5.09 6.53 -21.80
C ALA A 217 -6.31 7.45 -21.87
N LYS A 218 -6.96 7.77 -20.75
CA LYS A 218 -8.12 8.69 -20.72
C LYS A 218 -7.82 10.06 -21.32
N GLU A 219 -6.59 10.57 -21.11
CA GLU A 219 -6.22 11.93 -21.52
C GLU A 219 -5.62 12.02 -22.92
N TYR A 220 -5.38 10.87 -23.57
CA TYR A 220 -5.01 10.81 -24.98
C TYR A 220 -6.28 10.94 -25.86
N SER A 221 -6.40 12.10 -26.51
CA SER A 221 -7.45 12.43 -27.49
C SER A 221 -6.85 12.90 -28.83
N GLY A 222 -7.66 12.91 -29.89
CA GLY A 222 -7.26 13.36 -31.23
C GLY A 222 -6.41 12.35 -32.00
N VAL A 223 -5.31 12.79 -32.59
CA VAL A 223 -4.44 11.96 -33.46
C VAL A 223 -3.90 10.71 -32.75
N TRP A 224 -3.75 10.78 -31.42
CA TRP A 224 -3.24 9.69 -30.59
C TRP A 224 -4.29 8.61 -30.25
N LEU A 225 -5.54 8.76 -30.70
CA LEU A 225 -6.63 7.81 -30.40
C LEU A 225 -6.39 6.44 -31.05
N ILE A 226 -5.88 6.41 -32.27
CA ILE A 226 -5.58 5.15 -33.00
C ILE A 226 -4.43 4.41 -32.32
N THR A 227 -3.37 5.13 -31.97
CA THR A 227 -2.22 4.58 -31.23
C THR A 227 -2.64 4.06 -29.85
N ARG A 228 -3.52 4.78 -29.15
CA ARG A 228 -4.10 4.38 -27.86
C ARG A 228 -4.88 3.08 -27.98
N CYS A 229 -5.79 2.99 -28.95
CA CYS A 229 -6.59 1.79 -29.18
C CYS A 229 -5.71 0.59 -29.54
N GLY A 230 -4.65 0.80 -30.34
CA GLY A 230 -3.65 -0.23 -30.64
C GLY A 230 -2.92 -0.74 -29.40
N ALA A 231 -2.46 0.15 -28.52
CA ALA A 231 -1.76 -0.24 -27.29
C ALA A 231 -2.68 -0.92 -26.26
N LEU A 232 -3.91 -0.42 -26.08
CA LEU A 232 -4.92 -1.07 -25.23
C LEU A 232 -5.28 -2.46 -25.75
N LEU A 233 -5.42 -2.62 -27.07
CA LEU A 233 -5.71 -3.91 -27.70
C LEU A 233 -4.55 -4.91 -27.55
N GLN A 234 -3.30 -4.46 -27.69
CA GLN A 234 -2.12 -5.29 -27.45
C GLN A 234 -2.01 -5.74 -25.98
N GLY A 235 -2.37 -4.87 -25.04
CA GLY A 235 -2.40 -5.19 -23.61
C GLY A 235 -3.64 -5.96 -23.15
N GLY A 236 -4.72 -5.97 -23.95
CA GLY A 236 -6.01 -6.54 -23.58
C GLY A 236 -6.73 -5.76 -22.47
N TYR A 237 -6.46 -4.46 -22.35
CA TYR A 237 -6.96 -3.60 -21.27
C TYR A 237 -8.24 -2.86 -21.68
N ASP A 238 -9.25 -2.86 -20.81
CA ASP A 238 -10.46 -2.03 -20.97
C ASP A 238 -10.35 -0.76 -20.11
N ILE A 239 -10.74 0.38 -20.69
CA ILE A 239 -10.71 1.69 -20.03
C ILE A 239 -11.73 1.75 -18.88
N ARG A 240 -12.80 0.96 -18.97
CA ARG A 240 -13.88 0.92 -17.96
C ARG A 240 -13.45 0.22 -16.67
N ASP A 241 -12.42 -0.60 -16.73
CA ASP A 241 -11.99 -1.43 -15.60
C ASP A 241 -11.05 -0.71 -14.62
N PHE A 242 -10.85 0.60 -14.78
CA PHE A 242 -10.02 1.40 -13.88
C PHE A 242 -10.41 1.24 -12.39
N ASN A 243 -11.70 1.39 -12.09
CA ASN A 243 -12.22 1.26 -10.72
C ASN A 243 -12.11 -0.19 -10.22
N PHE A 244 -12.26 -1.16 -11.10
CA PHE A 244 -12.14 -2.58 -10.77
C PHE A 244 -10.70 -2.94 -10.40
N CYS A 245 -9.71 -2.43 -11.16
CA CYS A 245 -8.30 -2.61 -10.84
C CYS A 245 -7.94 -2.05 -9.46
N ILE A 246 -8.38 -0.83 -9.15
CA ILE A 246 -8.16 -0.21 -7.83
C ILE A 246 -8.83 -1.05 -6.73
N ALA A 247 -10.07 -1.50 -6.95
CA ALA A 247 -10.79 -2.32 -5.97
C ALA A 247 -10.06 -3.64 -5.67
N ILE A 248 -9.51 -4.31 -6.70
CA ILE A 248 -8.71 -5.54 -6.52
C ILE A 248 -7.46 -5.27 -5.67
N ILE A 249 -6.71 -4.21 -5.97
CA ILE A 249 -5.50 -3.86 -5.22
C ILE A 249 -5.83 -3.56 -3.75
N MET A 250 -6.91 -2.82 -3.51
CA MET A 250 -7.39 -2.53 -2.16
C MET A 250 -7.81 -3.82 -1.43
N LEU A 251 -8.50 -4.73 -2.11
CA LEU A 251 -8.90 -6.02 -1.56
C LEU A 251 -7.69 -6.88 -1.16
N TYR A 252 -6.65 -6.94 -2.00
CA TYR A 252 -5.37 -7.56 -1.61
C TYR A 252 -4.78 -6.92 -0.35
N GLY A 253 -4.80 -5.59 -0.25
CA GLY A 253 -4.32 -4.87 0.94
C GLY A 253 -5.09 -5.20 2.21
N VAL A 254 -6.41 -5.38 2.13
CA VAL A 254 -7.24 -5.83 3.26
C VAL A 254 -6.92 -7.27 3.62
N LEU A 255 -6.83 -8.17 2.63
CA LEU A 255 -6.51 -9.59 2.85
C LEU A 255 -5.15 -9.76 3.54
N PHE A 256 -4.10 -9.06 3.10
CA PHE A 256 -2.78 -9.15 3.74
C PHE A 256 -2.78 -8.59 5.16
N ARG A 257 -3.57 -7.55 5.46
CA ARG A 257 -3.74 -7.05 6.84
C ARG A 257 -4.48 -8.05 7.72
N LEU A 258 -5.50 -8.73 7.21
CA LEU A 258 -6.18 -9.81 7.94
C LEU A 258 -5.22 -10.96 8.23
N ILE A 259 -4.40 -11.35 7.26
CA ILE A 259 -3.35 -12.37 7.45
C ILE A 259 -2.33 -11.90 8.50
N ALA A 260 -1.90 -10.64 8.47
CA ALA A 260 -0.97 -10.08 9.45
C ALA A 260 -1.59 -10.10 10.86
N PHE A 261 -2.86 -9.71 11.00
CA PHE A 261 -3.58 -9.74 12.27
C PHE A 261 -3.71 -11.17 12.81
N LEU A 262 -4.12 -12.13 11.97
CA LEU A 262 -4.19 -13.55 12.36
C LEU A 262 -2.82 -14.11 12.76
N SER A 263 -1.75 -13.67 12.08
CA SER A 263 -0.38 -14.06 12.41
C SER A 263 0.06 -13.47 13.75
N LEU A 264 -0.32 -12.22 14.03
CA LEU A 264 -0.05 -11.56 15.31
C LEU A 264 -0.79 -12.24 16.48
N LEU A 265 -2.01 -12.75 16.25
CA LEU A 265 -2.73 -13.54 17.25
C LEU A 265 -2.04 -14.88 17.57
N LYS A 266 -1.35 -15.48 16.58
CA LYS A 266 -0.60 -16.73 16.78
C LYS A 266 0.73 -16.53 17.52
N LEU A 267 1.27 -15.32 17.56
CA LEU A 267 2.38 -15.00 18.47
C LEU A 267 1.86 -14.98 19.91
N LYS A 268 1.99 -16.14 20.57
CA LYS A 268 2.04 -16.21 22.03
C LYS A 268 3.40 -15.71 22.53
#